data_AF-A0A2H1KPJ8-F1
#
_entry.id   AF-A0A2H1KPJ8-F1
#
_cell.length_a   1.000
_cell.length_b   1.000
_cell.length_c   1.000
_cell.angle_alpha   90.00
_cell.angle_beta   90.00
_cell.angle_gamma   90.00
#
_symmetry.space_group_name_H-M   'P 1'
#
loop_
_entity.id
_entity.type
_entity.pdbx_description
1 polymer ?
#
loop_
_entity_poly.entity_id
_entity_poly.type
_entity_poly.pdbx_seq_one_letter_code
_entity_poly.pdbx_strand_id
1 'polypeptide(L)'
;MLSTQSPPSDQKPFDRKLSEVSKHLVIPSGVERTEWPLVARQLEKMDWPFDKWQKNLCTVGTGLRANGMYACGIGGLVLSIPRQVGKTYTIGGLVFALCLAKPGLLVLWTAHRARTHNETFRDMASKAESASVKPFVKGVRRSNGEQEVEFKNGSRILFGARENGFGRGFKQVDILVLDEAQILTLKAMEDMVPATNAAPNGLVLMMGTPPRPNDPGEVFTDRREAALSGEDEDVLYVEMGADEGANPNDREQWSKANPSYPHRTTETAILRMRKMLGSIQSFMREGLGIWDKASKGRKAFLAASWDARAAEPITDGIVSFGVKFSADGAEVGLSGAIKADDGRIHIEGIRQAPMTDGTQWLVDFLVERKDRAAQIVIDGKSGVGYLVNALRAERVGAKVILVPTLDQVITYHSMIDRAVTQGEVTHSGDPDFDAQAKSAVRRKIGSNGGFGWEAPTEDGSVILLDSATLAYGGAKTSKRRPGRKQSFL
;
A
#
# COMPACT_ATOMS: atom_id res chain seq x y z
N MET A 1 22.36 -11.94 7.34
CA MET A 1 23.59 -11.73 6.55
C MET A 1 23.62 -12.75 5.43
N LEU A 2 23.30 -12.33 4.21
CA LEU A 2 23.68 -13.03 2.99
C LEU A 2 24.25 -11.95 2.07
N SER A 3 25.55 -12.06 1.81
CA SER A 3 26.33 -11.17 0.97
C SER A 3 25.88 -11.35 -0.48
N THR A 4 25.21 -10.35 -1.03
CA THR A 4 24.99 -10.25 -2.48
C THR A 4 26.29 -9.76 -3.11
N GLN A 5 27.04 -10.70 -3.70
CA GLN A 5 28.17 -10.38 -4.57
C GLN A 5 27.71 -9.47 -5.71
N SER A 6 28.45 -8.39 -5.97
CA SER A 6 28.30 -7.57 -7.17
C SER A 6 28.53 -8.45 -8.42
N PRO A 7 27.75 -8.29 -9.50
CA PRO A 7 27.93 -9.11 -10.70
C PRO A 7 29.26 -8.78 -11.41
N PRO A 8 29.89 -9.77 -12.07
CA PRO A 8 31.15 -9.57 -12.78
C PRO A 8 30.95 -8.66 -14.01
N SER A 9 31.91 -7.77 -14.23
CA SER A 9 31.86 -6.60 -15.11
C SER A 9 31.89 -6.86 -16.63
N ASP A 10 31.77 -8.11 -17.09
CA ASP A 10 31.98 -8.48 -18.52
C ASP A 10 30.70 -8.92 -19.26
N GLN A 11 29.55 -9.02 -18.58
CA GLN A 11 28.30 -9.43 -19.23
C GLN A 11 27.64 -8.24 -19.93
N LYS A 12 27.30 -8.39 -21.22
CA LYS A 12 26.63 -7.33 -21.98
C LYS A 12 25.27 -7.01 -21.32
N PRO A 13 24.85 -5.72 -21.24
CA PRO A 13 23.63 -5.34 -20.52
C PRO A 13 22.36 -6.11 -20.93
N PHE A 14 22.22 -6.44 -22.22
CA PHE A 14 21.09 -7.19 -22.77
C PHE A 14 21.10 -8.71 -22.48
N ASP A 15 22.21 -9.25 -21.95
CA ASP A 15 22.37 -10.67 -21.63
C ASP A 15 22.11 -11.00 -20.14
N ARG A 16 21.72 -10.01 -19.33
CA ARG A 16 21.40 -10.21 -17.91
C ARG A 16 20.07 -10.95 -17.74
N LYS A 17 20.02 -11.94 -16.85
CA LYS A 17 18.81 -12.71 -16.50
C LYS A 17 17.85 -11.87 -15.67
N LEU A 18 16.57 -12.26 -15.65
CA LEU A 18 15.58 -11.59 -14.80
C LEU A 18 16.00 -11.57 -13.31
N SER A 19 16.48 -12.71 -12.80
CA SER A 19 16.98 -12.82 -11.41
C SER A 19 18.18 -11.92 -11.09
N GLU A 20 18.91 -11.45 -12.10
CA GLU A 20 20.09 -10.59 -11.94
C GLU A 20 19.74 -9.09 -12.02
N VAL A 21 18.56 -8.75 -12.55
CA VAL A 21 18.10 -7.35 -12.74
C VAL A 21 16.95 -6.98 -11.80
N SER A 22 16.32 -7.97 -11.17
CA SER A 22 15.26 -7.78 -10.19
C SER A 22 15.82 -7.53 -8.80
N LYS A 23 15.34 -6.46 -8.17
CA LYS A 23 15.52 -6.22 -6.73
C LYS A 23 14.66 -7.18 -5.91
N HIS A 24 13.43 -7.40 -6.35
CA HIS A 24 12.56 -8.47 -5.83
C HIS A 24 11.98 -9.26 -7.01
N LEU A 25 12.00 -10.58 -6.89
CA LEU A 25 11.42 -11.51 -7.85
C LEU A 25 10.67 -12.59 -7.07
N VAL A 26 9.34 -12.58 -7.18
CA VAL A 26 8.45 -13.60 -6.63
C VAL A 26 7.83 -14.33 -7.81
N ILE A 27 8.03 -15.64 -7.88
CA ILE A 27 7.52 -16.50 -8.94
C ILE A 27 6.37 -17.31 -8.35
N PRO A 28 5.22 -17.43 -9.05
CA PRO A 28 4.08 -18.18 -8.53
C PRO A 28 4.42 -19.66 -8.35
N SER A 29 3.76 -20.30 -7.39
CA SER A 29 3.95 -21.73 -7.12
C SER A 29 3.35 -22.60 -8.24
N GLY A 30 3.83 -23.84 -8.34
CA GLY A 30 3.26 -24.85 -9.24
C GLY A 30 3.47 -24.62 -10.75
N VAL A 31 4.45 -23.81 -11.16
CA VAL A 31 4.84 -23.69 -12.58
C VAL A 31 5.49 -24.98 -13.06
N GLU A 32 4.86 -25.70 -14.00
CA GLU A 32 5.39 -26.94 -14.58
C GLU A 32 5.87 -26.77 -16.02
N ARG A 33 5.18 -25.91 -16.78
CA ARG A 33 5.50 -25.61 -18.18
C ARG A 33 5.29 -24.13 -18.47
N THR A 34 5.59 -23.69 -19.69
CA THR A 34 5.46 -22.29 -20.10
C THR A 34 5.06 -22.20 -21.56
N GLU A 35 4.29 -21.16 -21.92
CA GLU A 35 3.98 -20.85 -23.32
C GLU A 35 5.10 -20.08 -24.03
N TRP A 36 6.23 -19.84 -23.36
CA TRP A 36 7.34 -19.09 -23.95
C TRP A 36 7.77 -19.55 -25.34
N PRO A 37 7.93 -20.86 -25.66
CA PRO A 37 8.29 -21.27 -27.02
C PRO A 37 7.26 -20.85 -28.08
N LEU A 38 5.98 -20.78 -27.70
CA LEU A 38 4.92 -20.28 -28.58
C LEU A 38 5.05 -18.77 -28.78
N VAL A 39 5.24 -18.02 -27.69
CA VAL A 39 5.41 -16.56 -27.68
C VAL A 39 6.66 -16.15 -28.48
N ALA A 40 7.81 -16.79 -28.21
CA ALA A 40 9.09 -16.51 -28.84
C ALA A 40 9.02 -16.61 -30.38
N ARG A 41 8.36 -17.67 -30.89
CA ARG A 41 8.17 -17.84 -32.35
C ARG A 41 7.36 -16.71 -32.98
N GLN A 42 6.37 -16.13 -32.28
CA GLN A 42 5.64 -15.00 -32.84
C GLN A 42 6.43 -13.70 -32.75
N LEU A 43 7.18 -13.49 -31.66
CA LEU A 43 8.08 -12.33 -31.52
C LEU A 43 9.12 -12.30 -32.65
N GLU A 44 9.69 -13.44 -33.02
CA GLU A 44 10.61 -13.57 -34.16
C GLU A 44 9.94 -13.18 -35.48
N LYS A 45 8.74 -13.68 -35.78
CA LYS A 45 7.99 -13.31 -36.99
C LYS A 45 7.68 -11.82 -37.07
N MET A 46 7.40 -11.21 -35.93
CA MET A 46 7.07 -9.78 -35.82
C MET A 46 8.31 -8.88 -35.78
N ASP A 47 9.52 -9.45 -35.84
CA ASP A 47 10.77 -8.72 -35.63
C ASP A 47 10.68 -7.84 -34.37
N TRP A 48 10.37 -8.48 -33.24
CA TRP A 48 10.19 -7.84 -31.94
C TRP A 48 11.25 -8.36 -30.95
N PRO A 49 12.49 -7.85 -31.02
CA PRO A 49 13.60 -8.38 -30.24
C PRO A 49 13.46 -8.09 -28.75
N PHE A 50 13.68 -9.11 -27.93
CA PHE A 50 13.73 -9.00 -26.47
C PHE A 50 15.14 -9.22 -25.92
N ASP A 51 15.51 -8.42 -24.93
CA ASP A 51 16.67 -8.64 -24.07
C ASP A 51 16.40 -9.85 -23.15
N LYS A 52 17.43 -10.48 -22.60
CA LYS A 52 17.31 -11.77 -21.89
C LYS A 52 16.36 -11.71 -20.69
N TRP A 53 16.39 -10.63 -19.91
CA TRP A 53 15.47 -10.45 -18.78
C TRP A 53 14.01 -10.37 -19.25
N GLN A 54 13.73 -9.76 -20.42
CA GLN A 54 12.39 -9.67 -21.00
C GLN A 54 11.90 -11.04 -21.43
N LYS A 55 12.79 -11.85 -22.04
CA LYS A 55 12.50 -13.26 -22.37
C LYS A 55 12.16 -14.06 -21.11
N ASN A 56 12.98 -13.93 -20.07
CA ASN A 56 12.75 -14.61 -18.79
C ASN A 56 11.45 -14.14 -18.12
N LEU A 57 11.14 -12.85 -18.14
CA LEU A 57 9.87 -12.30 -17.63
C LEU A 57 8.66 -12.92 -18.34
N CYS A 58 8.67 -12.95 -19.66
CA CYS A 58 7.58 -13.57 -20.42
C CYS A 58 7.54 -15.10 -20.24
N THR A 59 8.67 -15.74 -19.93
CA THR A 59 8.73 -17.17 -19.61
C THR A 59 7.98 -17.48 -18.33
N VAL A 60 8.29 -16.79 -17.24
CA VAL A 60 7.58 -17.00 -15.96
C VAL A 60 6.16 -16.45 -16.00
N GLY A 61 5.92 -15.33 -16.69
CA GLY A 61 4.60 -14.71 -16.82
C GLY A 61 3.61 -15.47 -17.70
N THR A 62 4.09 -16.41 -18.50
CA THR A 62 3.26 -17.39 -19.23
C THR A 62 3.47 -18.81 -18.70
N GLY A 63 3.97 -18.94 -17.47
CA GLY A 63 4.06 -20.20 -16.76
C GLY A 63 2.68 -20.80 -16.55
N LEU A 64 2.57 -22.10 -16.76
CA LEU A 64 1.34 -22.87 -16.62
C LEU A 64 1.50 -23.93 -15.54
N ARG A 65 0.43 -24.13 -14.77
CA ARG A 65 0.29 -25.27 -13.85
C ARG A 65 0.01 -26.56 -14.63
N ALA A 66 0.00 -27.69 -13.92
CA ALA A 66 -0.35 -29.01 -14.47
C ALA A 66 -1.65 -28.98 -15.29
N ASN A 67 -2.68 -28.33 -14.74
CA ASN A 67 -4.01 -28.18 -15.34
C ASN A 67 -4.05 -27.24 -16.57
N GLY A 68 -2.93 -26.62 -16.94
CA GLY A 68 -2.84 -25.73 -18.10
C GLY A 68 -3.30 -24.29 -17.87
N MET A 69 -3.63 -23.93 -16.63
CA MET A 69 -3.97 -22.56 -16.25
C MET A 69 -2.70 -21.75 -15.99
N TYR A 70 -2.74 -20.44 -16.23
CA TYR A 70 -1.61 -19.57 -15.88
C TYR A 70 -1.33 -19.65 -14.38
N ALA A 71 -0.06 -19.86 -14.01
CA ALA A 71 0.36 -19.87 -12.62
C ALA A 71 0.07 -18.51 -11.96
N CYS A 72 0.32 -17.42 -12.67
CA CYS A 72 -0.06 -16.08 -12.22
C CYS A 72 -1.51 -15.67 -12.54
N GLY A 73 -2.41 -16.62 -12.87
CA GLY A 73 -3.78 -16.30 -13.27
C GLY A 73 -4.67 -15.74 -12.15
N ILE A 74 -4.40 -16.11 -10.88
CA ILE A 74 -5.17 -15.67 -9.71
C ILE A 74 -4.59 -14.38 -9.13
N GLY A 75 -3.29 -14.36 -8.77
CA GLY A 75 -2.62 -13.19 -8.19
C GLY A 75 -2.23 -12.11 -9.22
N GLY A 76 -2.13 -12.48 -10.49
CA GLY A 76 -1.73 -11.59 -11.59
C GLY A 76 -0.22 -11.49 -11.78
N LEU A 77 0.18 -10.80 -12.86
CA LEU A 77 1.57 -10.41 -13.11
C LEU A 77 1.74 -8.94 -12.78
N VAL A 78 2.60 -8.62 -11.82
CA VAL A 78 2.77 -7.27 -11.27
C VAL A 78 4.20 -6.79 -11.47
N LEU A 79 4.37 -5.66 -12.18
CA LEU A 79 5.66 -5.05 -12.51
C LEU A 79 5.82 -3.67 -11.86
N SER A 80 6.74 -3.56 -10.90
CA SER A 80 7.24 -2.28 -10.40
C SER A 80 8.61 -1.98 -11.02
N ILE A 81 8.60 -1.24 -12.13
CA ILE A 81 9.80 -1.00 -12.94
C ILE A 81 9.92 0.49 -13.27
N PRO A 82 11.11 1.13 -13.12
CA PRO A 82 11.34 2.53 -13.43
C PRO A 82 10.91 2.95 -14.85
N ARG A 83 10.88 4.26 -15.08
CA ARG A 83 10.70 4.79 -16.44
C ARG A 83 11.89 4.43 -17.32
N GLN A 84 11.63 4.33 -18.64
CA GLN A 84 12.68 4.10 -19.64
C GLN A 84 13.47 2.78 -19.43
N VAL A 85 12.83 1.74 -18.88
CA VAL A 85 13.43 0.40 -18.80
C VAL A 85 12.97 -0.51 -19.93
N GLY A 86 11.71 -0.36 -20.38
CA GLY A 86 11.13 -1.16 -21.46
C GLY A 86 9.87 -1.97 -21.10
N LYS A 87 9.22 -1.72 -19.94
CA LYS A 87 8.03 -2.48 -19.50
C LYS A 87 6.89 -2.51 -20.53
N THR A 88 6.48 -1.35 -21.06
CA THR A 88 5.41 -1.23 -22.07
C THR A 88 5.78 -1.96 -23.37
N TYR A 89 7.05 -1.89 -23.79
CA TYR A 89 7.56 -2.62 -24.95
C TYR A 89 7.50 -4.14 -24.75
N THR A 90 7.87 -4.63 -23.57
CA THR A 90 7.83 -6.06 -23.23
C THR A 90 6.40 -6.59 -23.19
N ILE A 91 5.50 -5.91 -22.47
CA ILE A 91 4.10 -6.34 -22.37
C ILE A 91 3.37 -6.20 -23.71
N GLY A 92 3.68 -5.17 -24.49
CA GLY A 92 3.16 -5.00 -25.85
C GLY A 92 3.54 -6.18 -26.76
N GLY A 93 4.83 -6.54 -26.79
CA GLY A 93 5.29 -7.69 -27.56
C GLY A 93 4.65 -9.01 -27.10
N LEU A 94 4.54 -9.23 -25.78
CA LEU A 94 3.88 -10.41 -25.21
C LEU A 94 2.42 -10.51 -25.68
N VAL A 95 1.65 -9.43 -25.53
CA VAL A 95 0.24 -9.38 -25.90
C VAL A 95 0.05 -9.60 -27.40
N PHE A 96 0.84 -8.93 -28.25
CA PHE A 96 0.80 -9.15 -29.70
C PHE A 96 1.11 -10.61 -30.06
N ALA A 97 2.14 -11.20 -29.43
CA ALA A 97 2.53 -12.58 -29.68
C ALA A 97 1.41 -13.56 -29.27
N LEU A 98 0.75 -13.32 -28.14
CA LEU A 98 -0.40 -14.11 -27.71
C LEU A 98 -1.59 -13.95 -28.66
N CYS A 99 -1.93 -12.72 -29.07
CA CYS A 99 -2.99 -12.46 -30.05
C CYS A 99 -2.74 -13.18 -31.39
N LEU A 100 -1.49 -13.26 -31.86
CA LEU A 100 -1.13 -14.03 -33.05
C LEU A 100 -1.24 -15.54 -32.83
N ALA A 101 -0.84 -16.01 -31.65
CA ALA A 101 -0.74 -17.43 -31.34
C ALA A 101 -2.10 -18.08 -31.01
N LYS A 102 -3.02 -17.31 -30.42
CA LYS A 102 -4.31 -17.79 -29.91
C LYS A 102 -5.45 -17.02 -30.61
N PRO A 103 -6.21 -17.67 -31.51
CA PRO A 103 -7.33 -17.03 -32.21
C PRO A 103 -8.42 -16.53 -31.26
N GLY A 104 -9.02 -15.38 -31.59
CA GLY A 104 -10.17 -14.84 -30.88
C GLY A 104 -9.88 -14.20 -29.52
N LEU A 105 -8.62 -14.01 -29.13
CA LEU A 105 -8.28 -13.38 -27.84
C LEU A 105 -8.77 -11.95 -27.76
N LEU A 106 -9.46 -11.61 -26.67
CA LEU A 106 -9.82 -10.24 -26.34
C LEU A 106 -8.90 -9.68 -25.26
N VAL A 107 -8.20 -8.59 -25.61
CA VAL A 107 -7.31 -7.88 -24.68
C VAL A 107 -7.80 -6.47 -24.44
N LEU A 108 -7.87 -6.07 -23.18
CA LEU A 108 -8.09 -4.68 -22.79
C LEU A 108 -6.78 -4.09 -22.27
N TRP A 109 -6.31 -3.01 -22.88
CA TRP A 109 -5.16 -2.25 -22.41
C TRP A 109 -5.61 -0.90 -21.87
N THR A 110 -5.41 -0.69 -20.57
CA THR A 110 -5.92 0.49 -19.88
C THR A 110 -4.80 1.32 -19.26
N ALA A 111 -4.93 2.64 -19.33
CA ALA A 111 -4.16 3.60 -18.53
C ALA A 111 -5.12 4.55 -17.79
N HIS A 112 -4.64 5.31 -16.82
CA HIS A 112 -5.53 6.21 -16.07
C HIS A 112 -5.99 7.37 -16.95
N ARG A 113 -5.03 8.04 -17.62
CA ARG A 113 -5.26 9.25 -18.41
C ARG A 113 -5.35 8.97 -19.90
N ALA A 114 -6.27 9.66 -20.58
CA ALA A 114 -6.45 9.59 -22.03
C ALA A 114 -5.16 9.88 -22.81
N ARG A 115 -4.35 10.83 -22.34
CA ARG A 115 -3.09 11.19 -23.01
C ARG A 115 -2.08 10.02 -23.00
N THR A 116 -1.81 9.42 -21.84
CA THR A 116 -0.85 8.31 -21.73
C THR A 116 -1.29 7.12 -22.59
N HIS A 117 -2.58 6.81 -22.52
CA HIS A 117 -3.19 5.76 -23.34
C HIS A 117 -3.06 6.07 -24.85
N ASN A 118 -3.34 7.29 -25.30
CA ASN A 118 -3.21 7.68 -26.72
C ASN A 118 -1.77 7.55 -27.24
N GLU A 119 -0.76 7.89 -26.43
CA GLU A 119 0.65 7.71 -26.78
C GLU A 119 0.98 6.21 -26.92
N THR A 120 0.56 5.39 -25.95
CA THR A 120 0.74 3.92 -25.99
C THR A 120 0.04 3.29 -27.20
N PHE A 121 -1.19 3.67 -27.47
CA PHE A 121 -1.94 3.21 -28.64
C PHE A 121 -1.24 3.61 -29.94
N ARG A 122 -0.72 4.84 -30.05
CA ARG A 122 0.00 5.30 -31.25
C ARG A 122 1.23 4.44 -31.53
N ASP A 123 2.00 4.10 -30.49
CA ASP A 123 3.18 3.26 -30.62
C ASP A 123 2.81 1.83 -31.04
N MET A 124 1.79 1.24 -30.40
CA MET A 124 1.31 -0.10 -30.74
C MET A 124 0.67 -0.16 -32.14
N ALA A 125 -0.07 0.87 -32.53
CA ALA A 125 -0.63 1.02 -33.88
C ALA A 125 0.48 1.13 -34.94
N SER A 126 1.51 1.92 -34.65
CA SER A 126 2.67 2.02 -35.55
C SER A 126 3.37 0.68 -35.71
N LYS A 127 3.50 -0.09 -34.62
CA LYS A 127 4.08 -1.44 -34.69
C LYS A 127 3.17 -2.43 -35.41
N ALA A 128 1.85 -2.35 -35.23
CA ALA A 128 0.88 -3.14 -35.99
C ALA A 128 0.95 -2.88 -37.51
N GLU A 129 1.30 -1.66 -37.91
CA GLU A 129 1.44 -1.26 -39.31
C GLU A 129 2.83 -1.56 -39.91
N SER A 130 3.80 -1.99 -39.09
CA SER A 130 5.15 -2.33 -39.56
C SER A 130 5.14 -3.55 -40.50
N ALA A 131 6.10 -3.62 -41.42
CA ALA A 131 6.13 -4.65 -42.48
C ALA A 131 6.08 -6.09 -41.95
N SER A 132 6.68 -6.36 -40.79
CA SER A 132 6.68 -7.69 -40.17
C SER A 132 5.37 -8.06 -39.48
N VAL A 133 4.58 -7.08 -39.03
CA VAL A 133 3.33 -7.32 -38.25
C VAL A 133 2.08 -7.14 -39.11
N LYS A 134 2.07 -6.17 -40.03
CA LYS A 134 0.95 -5.84 -40.93
C LYS A 134 0.34 -7.05 -41.64
N PRO A 135 1.09 -8.09 -42.07
CA PRO A 135 0.50 -9.28 -42.67
C PRO A 135 -0.51 -10.02 -41.77
N PHE A 136 -0.42 -9.87 -40.45
CA PHE A 136 -1.29 -10.53 -39.47
C PHE A 136 -2.44 -9.64 -38.98
N VAL A 137 -2.38 -8.34 -39.26
CA VAL A 137 -3.36 -7.34 -38.82
C VAL A 137 -4.47 -7.21 -39.87
N LYS A 138 -5.72 -7.20 -39.41
CA LYS A 138 -6.91 -6.95 -40.23
C LYS A 138 -7.19 -5.46 -40.34
N GLY A 139 -7.06 -4.71 -39.24
CA GLY A 139 -7.25 -3.27 -39.23
C GLY A 139 -6.81 -2.61 -37.93
N VAL A 140 -6.60 -1.30 -37.98
CA VAL A 140 -6.32 -0.46 -36.80
C VAL A 140 -7.36 0.65 -36.77
N ARG A 141 -8.20 0.66 -35.73
CA ARG A 141 -9.21 1.68 -35.53
C ARG A 141 -8.65 2.79 -34.65
N ARG A 142 -8.74 4.03 -35.10
CA ARG A 142 -8.10 5.20 -34.45
C ARG A 142 -9.10 6.21 -33.87
N SER A 143 -10.40 6.00 -34.06
CA SER A 143 -11.45 6.87 -33.52
C SER A 143 -11.34 6.95 -31.99
N ASN A 144 -11.43 8.16 -31.44
CA ASN A 144 -11.35 8.35 -29.99
C ASN A 144 -12.42 7.52 -29.26
N GLY A 145 -11.99 6.73 -28.26
CA GLY A 145 -12.88 5.84 -27.50
C GLY A 145 -13.14 4.47 -28.15
N GLU A 146 -12.71 4.28 -29.41
CA GLU A 146 -12.80 3.00 -30.14
C GLU A 146 -11.42 2.53 -30.62
N GLN A 147 -10.36 2.87 -29.89
CA GLN A 147 -9.00 2.56 -30.33
C GLN A 147 -8.73 1.06 -30.22
N GLU A 148 -8.40 0.44 -31.34
CA GLU A 148 -8.29 -1.01 -31.45
C GLU A 148 -7.24 -1.44 -32.48
N VAL A 149 -6.56 -2.55 -32.20
CA VAL A 149 -5.84 -3.36 -33.20
C VAL A 149 -6.56 -4.69 -33.36
N GLU A 150 -7.08 -4.96 -34.56
CA GLU A 150 -7.79 -6.20 -34.92
C GLU A 150 -6.86 -7.10 -35.74
N PHE A 151 -6.71 -8.36 -35.33
CA PHE A 151 -5.92 -9.38 -36.03
C PHE A 151 -6.79 -10.23 -36.96
N LYS A 152 -6.18 -10.80 -38.01
CA LYS A 152 -6.90 -11.63 -39.00
C LYS A 152 -7.51 -12.91 -38.42
N ASN A 153 -7.01 -13.38 -37.28
CA ASN A 153 -7.53 -14.55 -36.57
C ASN A 153 -8.66 -14.21 -35.57
N GLY A 154 -9.17 -12.98 -35.59
CA GLY A 154 -10.25 -12.52 -34.71
C GLY A 154 -9.81 -12.00 -33.34
N SER A 155 -8.53 -12.10 -33.00
CA SER A 155 -8.00 -11.49 -31.77
C SER A 155 -8.02 -9.97 -31.87
N ARG A 156 -8.21 -9.29 -30.74
CA ARG A 156 -8.35 -7.82 -30.67
C ARG A 156 -7.68 -7.27 -29.43
N ILE A 157 -7.01 -6.13 -29.58
CA ILE A 157 -6.49 -5.33 -28.46
C ILE A 157 -7.22 -4.00 -28.48
N LEU A 158 -8.04 -3.76 -27.46
CA LEU A 158 -8.79 -2.52 -27.29
C LEU A 158 -8.05 -1.68 -26.27
N PHE A 159 -7.90 -0.40 -26.56
CA PHE A 159 -7.14 0.52 -25.74
C PHE A 159 -8.06 1.62 -25.22
N GLY A 160 -7.95 1.98 -23.94
CA GLY A 160 -8.76 3.07 -23.41
C GLY A 160 -8.37 3.59 -22.03
N ALA A 161 -8.95 4.74 -21.69
CA ALA A 161 -8.66 5.44 -20.45
C ALA A 161 -9.71 5.17 -19.37
N ARG A 162 -9.24 4.83 -18.17
CA ARG A 162 -10.10 4.50 -17.02
C ARG A 162 -10.94 5.70 -16.56
N GLU A 163 -10.41 6.92 -16.67
CA GLU A 163 -11.13 8.15 -16.34
C GLU A 163 -12.40 8.37 -17.20
N ASN A 164 -12.48 7.72 -18.38
CA ASN A 164 -13.62 7.76 -19.28
C ASN A 164 -14.57 6.56 -19.11
N GLY A 165 -14.40 5.74 -18.06
CA GLY A 165 -15.20 4.54 -17.82
C GLY A 165 -14.86 3.35 -18.71
N PHE A 166 -13.72 3.37 -19.40
CA PHE A 166 -13.28 2.26 -20.25
C PHE A 166 -13.05 0.98 -19.43
N GLY A 167 -13.46 -0.16 -19.98
CA GLY A 167 -13.33 -1.48 -19.35
C GLY A 167 -14.61 -1.98 -18.68
N ARG A 168 -15.57 -1.10 -18.37
CA ARG A 168 -16.87 -1.50 -17.81
C ARG A 168 -17.76 -2.14 -18.88
N GLY A 169 -18.41 -3.26 -18.54
CA GLY A 169 -19.42 -3.91 -19.39
C GLY A 169 -18.87 -4.83 -20.48
N PHE A 170 -17.54 -4.93 -20.62
CA PHE A 170 -16.93 -5.99 -21.42
C PHE A 170 -17.13 -7.35 -20.75
N LYS A 171 -17.31 -8.38 -21.56
CA LYS A 171 -17.40 -9.78 -21.13
C LYS A 171 -16.34 -10.58 -21.87
N GLN A 172 -15.84 -11.65 -21.24
CA GLN A 172 -14.84 -12.57 -21.82
C GLN A 172 -13.53 -11.85 -22.20
N VAL A 173 -13.01 -11.03 -21.29
CA VAL A 173 -11.69 -10.41 -21.47
C VAL A 173 -10.61 -11.42 -21.07
N ASP A 174 -9.86 -11.92 -22.04
CA ASP A 174 -8.81 -12.91 -21.79
C ASP A 174 -7.57 -12.31 -21.12
N ILE A 175 -7.22 -11.06 -21.48
CA ILE A 175 -6.08 -10.36 -20.89
C ILE A 175 -6.46 -8.92 -20.54
N LEU A 176 -6.21 -8.53 -19.30
CA LEU A 176 -6.41 -7.16 -18.82
C LEU A 176 -5.06 -6.54 -18.45
N VAL A 177 -4.65 -5.50 -19.18
CA VAL A 177 -3.45 -4.71 -18.89
C VAL A 177 -3.83 -3.43 -18.16
N LEU A 178 -3.27 -3.25 -16.96
CA LEU A 178 -3.42 -2.13 -16.06
C LEU A 178 -2.09 -1.36 -16.04
N ASP A 179 -1.92 -0.46 -17.01
CA ASP A 179 -0.77 0.46 -17.07
C ASP A 179 -0.98 1.65 -16.12
N GLU A 180 0.12 2.27 -15.70
CA GLU A 180 0.17 3.27 -14.64
C GLU A 180 -0.48 2.77 -13.33
N ALA A 181 -0.09 1.57 -12.90
CA ALA A 181 -0.61 0.92 -11.68
C ALA A 181 -0.49 1.78 -10.42
N GLN A 182 0.48 2.70 -10.38
CA GLN A 182 0.70 3.59 -9.24
C GLN A 182 -0.41 4.62 -8.99
N ILE A 183 -1.34 4.77 -9.93
CA ILE A 183 -2.54 5.61 -9.83
C ILE A 183 -3.81 4.78 -10.07
N LEU A 184 -3.77 3.49 -9.72
CA LEU A 184 -4.88 2.55 -9.85
C LEU A 184 -5.71 2.51 -8.56
N THR A 185 -6.98 2.89 -8.66
CA THR A 185 -7.91 2.92 -7.53
C THR A 185 -8.58 1.56 -7.32
N LEU A 186 -9.08 1.30 -6.11
CA LEU A 186 -9.92 0.12 -5.81
C LEU A 186 -11.15 0.05 -6.71
N LYS A 187 -11.86 1.17 -6.89
CA LYS A 187 -12.99 1.27 -7.81
C LYS A 187 -12.65 0.82 -9.24
N ALA A 188 -11.47 1.18 -9.74
CA ALA A 188 -11.05 0.75 -11.08
C ALA A 188 -10.82 -0.77 -11.15
N MET A 189 -10.35 -1.39 -10.06
CA MET A 189 -10.25 -2.86 -9.97
C MET A 189 -11.63 -3.51 -9.97
N GLU A 190 -12.56 -2.99 -9.16
CA GLU A 190 -13.96 -3.46 -9.10
C GLU A 190 -14.68 -3.37 -10.45
N ASP A 191 -14.41 -2.33 -11.22
CA ASP A 191 -15.04 -2.11 -12.53
C ASP A 191 -14.49 -3.04 -13.63
N MET A 192 -13.20 -3.43 -13.57
CA MET A 192 -12.52 -4.09 -14.69
C MET A 192 -12.19 -5.57 -14.47
N VAL A 193 -11.79 -5.96 -13.25
CA VAL A 193 -11.42 -7.36 -12.98
C VAL A 193 -12.57 -8.32 -13.28
N PRO A 194 -13.85 -8.03 -12.95
CA PRO A 194 -14.95 -8.93 -13.28
C PRO A 194 -15.10 -9.24 -14.78
N ALA A 195 -14.57 -8.40 -15.68
CA ALA A 195 -14.61 -8.64 -17.12
C ALA A 195 -13.80 -9.89 -17.54
N THR A 196 -12.83 -10.32 -16.71
CA THR A 196 -12.02 -11.52 -16.96
C THR A 196 -12.65 -12.81 -16.44
N ASN A 197 -13.69 -12.74 -15.61
CA ASN A 197 -14.31 -13.94 -14.98
C ASN A 197 -14.88 -14.95 -15.98
N ALA A 198 -15.28 -14.48 -17.17
CA ALA A 198 -15.81 -15.34 -18.22
C ALA A 198 -14.71 -15.92 -19.13
N ALA A 199 -13.45 -15.50 -18.97
CA ALA A 199 -12.33 -16.04 -19.74
C ALA A 199 -11.88 -17.38 -19.12
N PRO A 200 -11.74 -18.45 -19.92
CA PRO A 200 -11.32 -19.76 -19.41
C PRO A 200 -9.95 -19.75 -18.72
N ASN A 201 -9.04 -18.86 -19.13
CA ASN A 201 -7.71 -18.70 -18.54
C ASN A 201 -7.28 -17.23 -18.59
N GLY A 202 -8.02 -16.39 -17.84
CA GLY A 202 -7.80 -14.95 -17.77
C GLY A 202 -6.44 -14.59 -17.18
N LEU A 203 -5.84 -13.50 -17.66
CA LEU A 203 -4.57 -12.98 -17.18
C LEU A 203 -4.65 -11.47 -16.90
N VAL A 204 -4.37 -11.07 -15.66
CA VAL A 204 -4.30 -9.66 -15.27
C VAL A 204 -2.83 -9.24 -15.18
N LEU A 205 -2.46 -8.20 -15.92
CA LEU A 205 -1.11 -7.65 -16.02
C LEU A 205 -1.13 -6.23 -15.45
N MET A 206 -0.46 -6.00 -14.32
CA MET A 206 -0.33 -4.69 -13.68
C MET A 206 1.09 -4.17 -13.83
N MET A 207 1.26 -2.94 -14.30
CA MET A 207 2.60 -2.37 -14.43
C MET A 207 2.66 -0.87 -14.10
N GLY A 208 3.71 -0.47 -13.39
CA GLY A 208 3.86 0.88 -12.89
C GLY A 208 5.26 1.20 -12.39
N THR A 209 5.38 2.38 -11.80
CA THR A 209 6.54 2.83 -11.01
C THR A 209 6.12 2.97 -9.55
N PRO A 210 7.02 3.08 -8.57
CA PRO A 210 6.61 3.39 -7.19
C PRO A 210 5.68 4.62 -7.12
N PRO A 211 4.58 4.57 -6.35
CA PRO A 211 3.61 5.66 -6.25
C PRO A 211 4.18 6.87 -5.52
N ARG A 212 3.70 8.07 -5.88
CA ARG A 212 3.98 9.27 -5.10
C ARG A 212 3.09 9.27 -3.84
N PRO A 213 3.47 10.00 -2.78
CA PRO A 213 2.68 10.07 -1.55
C PRO A 213 1.21 10.51 -1.74
N ASN A 214 0.89 11.24 -2.82
CA ASN A 214 -0.47 11.70 -3.13
C ASN A 214 -1.19 10.88 -4.22
N ASP A 215 -0.53 9.89 -4.82
CA ASP A 215 -1.16 9.03 -5.84
C ASP A 215 -2.07 7.98 -5.16
N PRO A 216 -3.24 7.65 -5.72
CA PRO A 216 -4.09 6.55 -5.21
C PRO A 216 -3.43 5.20 -5.54
N GLY A 217 -2.35 4.89 -4.84
CA GLY A 217 -1.49 3.75 -5.08
C GLY A 217 -1.70 2.62 -4.09
N GLU A 218 -2.79 2.62 -3.30
CA GLU A 218 -3.06 1.58 -2.30
C GLU A 218 -3.06 0.20 -2.96
N VAL A 219 -3.83 0.01 -4.04
CA VAL A 219 -3.90 -1.27 -4.79
C VAL A 219 -2.51 -1.79 -5.16
N PHE A 220 -1.65 -0.93 -5.70
CA PHE A 220 -0.33 -1.33 -6.14
C PHE A 220 0.63 -1.59 -4.98
N THR A 221 0.47 -0.86 -3.88
CA THR A 221 1.24 -1.03 -2.65
C THR A 221 0.85 -2.34 -1.96
N ASP A 222 -0.44 -2.63 -1.82
CA ASP A 222 -0.95 -3.85 -1.19
C ASP A 222 -0.51 -5.09 -1.98
N ARG A 223 -0.56 -5.04 -3.32
CA ARG A 223 -0.06 -6.13 -4.17
C ARG A 223 1.44 -6.38 -4.01
N ARG A 224 2.22 -5.31 -3.82
CA ARG A 224 3.65 -5.43 -3.49
C ARG A 224 3.83 -6.04 -2.11
N GLU A 225 3.11 -5.58 -1.11
CA GLU A 225 3.24 -6.06 0.28
C GLU A 225 2.89 -7.55 0.38
N ALA A 226 1.75 -7.97 -0.20
CA ALA A 226 1.33 -9.37 -0.23
C ALA A 226 2.33 -10.29 -0.96
N ALA A 227 2.92 -9.81 -2.06
CA ALA A 227 3.95 -10.57 -2.77
C ALA A 227 5.24 -10.70 -1.93
N LEU A 228 5.66 -9.63 -1.25
CA LEU A 228 6.90 -9.63 -0.45
C LEU A 228 6.74 -10.32 0.91
N SER A 229 5.53 -10.39 1.46
CA SER A 229 5.23 -11.16 2.68
C SER A 229 5.20 -12.67 2.41
N GLY A 230 4.97 -13.06 1.15
CA GLY A 230 4.76 -14.46 0.76
C GLY A 230 3.33 -14.95 0.99
N GLU A 231 2.39 -14.05 1.26
CA GLU A 231 0.97 -14.37 1.44
C GLU A 231 0.26 -14.71 0.12
N ASP A 232 0.78 -14.23 -1.02
CA ASP A 232 0.25 -14.50 -2.35
C ASP A 232 1.17 -15.47 -3.12
N GLU A 233 0.83 -16.76 -3.11
CA GLU A 233 1.57 -17.79 -3.86
C GLU A 233 1.25 -17.80 -5.36
N ASP A 234 0.22 -17.05 -5.78
CA ASP A 234 -0.31 -17.07 -7.14
C ASP A 234 0.05 -15.80 -7.94
N VAL A 235 0.92 -14.94 -7.39
CA VAL A 235 1.39 -13.72 -8.06
C VAL A 235 2.76 -13.92 -8.69
N LEU A 236 2.96 -13.34 -9.88
CA LEU A 236 4.30 -13.03 -10.37
C LEU A 236 4.61 -11.57 -10.06
N TYR A 237 5.48 -11.32 -9.08
CA TYR A 237 5.92 -9.97 -8.73
C TYR A 237 7.36 -9.72 -9.16
N VAL A 238 7.57 -8.64 -9.91
CA VAL A 238 8.90 -8.20 -10.33
C VAL A 238 9.09 -6.73 -9.99
N GLU A 239 10.02 -6.46 -9.07
CA GLU A 239 10.51 -5.12 -8.76
C GLU A 239 11.93 -4.93 -9.29
N MET A 240 12.14 -3.88 -10.07
CA MET A 240 13.48 -3.40 -10.46
C MET A 240 13.71 -2.05 -9.81
N GLY A 241 14.92 -1.83 -9.31
CA GLY A 241 15.26 -0.56 -8.67
C GLY A 241 16.66 -0.55 -8.09
N ALA A 242 17.12 0.65 -7.77
CA ALA A 242 18.34 0.88 -7.02
C ALA A 242 18.17 0.46 -5.55
N ASP A 243 19.28 0.40 -4.83
CA ASP A 243 19.30 0.15 -3.40
C ASP A 243 18.57 1.24 -2.61
N GLU A 244 18.05 0.86 -1.45
CA GLU A 244 17.48 1.83 -0.52
C GLU A 244 18.54 2.86 -0.10
N GLY A 245 18.19 4.14 -0.16
CA GLY A 245 19.12 5.23 0.19
C GLY A 245 20.24 5.45 -0.82
N ALA A 246 20.16 4.85 -2.02
CA ALA A 246 21.14 5.06 -3.09
C ALA A 246 21.41 6.54 -3.37
N ASN A 247 22.66 6.87 -3.69
CA ASN A 247 23.00 8.21 -4.16
C ASN A 247 22.39 8.42 -5.56
N PRO A 248 21.59 9.48 -5.79
CA PRO A 248 20.95 9.72 -7.09
C PRO A 248 21.93 9.97 -8.25
N ASN A 249 23.22 10.16 -7.98
CA ASN A 249 24.27 10.38 -8.99
C ASN A 249 25.16 9.15 -9.22
N ASP A 250 24.86 8.03 -8.58
CA ASP A 250 25.65 6.81 -8.68
C ASP A 250 25.26 6.00 -9.93
N ARG A 251 26.23 5.82 -10.83
CA ARG A 251 26.03 5.12 -12.11
C ARG A 251 25.85 3.61 -11.91
N GLU A 252 26.45 3.04 -10.87
CA GLU A 252 26.26 1.63 -10.54
C GLU A 252 24.79 1.40 -10.14
N GLN A 253 24.23 2.31 -9.33
CA GLN A 253 22.82 2.28 -8.95
C GLN A 253 21.88 2.49 -10.15
N TRP A 254 22.29 3.29 -11.14
CA TRP A 254 21.54 3.42 -12.40
C TRP A 254 21.53 2.13 -13.22
N SER A 255 22.67 1.43 -13.31
CA SER A 255 22.78 0.13 -13.98
C SER A 255 22.02 -0.98 -13.24
N LYS A 256 21.97 -0.89 -11.91
CA LYS A 256 21.19 -1.80 -11.08
C LYS A 256 19.68 -1.59 -11.28
N ALA A 257 19.23 -0.33 -11.26
CA ALA A 257 17.81 0.02 -11.43
C ALA A 257 17.28 -0.22 -12.85
N ASN A 258 18.13 -0.02 -13.87
CA ASN A 258 17.72 -0.02 -15.26
C ASN A 258 18.61 -0.94 -16.11
N PRO A 259 18.19 -2.17 -16.43
CA PRO A 259 18.96 -3.07 -17.31
C PRO A 259 19.13 -2.55 -18.75
N SER A 260 18.34 -1.56 -19.17
CA SER A 260 18.53 -0.89 -20.46
C SER A 260 19.68 0.13 -20.45
N TYR A 261 20.20 0.52 -19.29
CA TYR A 261 21.36 1.42 -19.16
C TYR A 261 22.69 0.64 -19.20
N PRO A 262 23.73 1.15 -19.90
CA PRO A 262 23.79 2.43 -20.61
C PRO A 262 23.42 2.38 -22.11
N HIS A 263 22.98 1.23 -22.62
CA HIS A 263 22.83 0.99 -24.06
C HIS A 263 21.56 1.63 -24.65
N ARG A 264 20.38 1.10 -24.31
CA ARG A 264 19.09 1.63 -24.84
C ARG A 264 18.71 2.92 -24.12
N THR A 265 19.01 2.96 -22.82
CA THR A 265 18.82 4.15 -21.99
C THR A 265 20.18 4.78 -21.74
N THR A 266 20.43 5.92 -22.39
CA THR A 266 21.72 6.59 -22.30
C THR A 266 21.88 7.34 -20.98
N GLU A 267 23.13 7.60 -20.58
CA GLU A 267 23.43 8.45 -19.41
C GLU A 267 22.76 9.83 -19.53
N THR A 268 22.80 10.43 -20.71
CA THR A 268 22.13 11.70 -21.00
C THR A 268 20.63 11.65 -20.71
N ALA A 269 19.95 10.52 -20.98
CA ALA A 269 18.53 10.37 -20.69
C ALA A 269 18.26 10.35 -19.17
N ILE A 270 19.06 9.62 -18.39
CA ILE A 270 18.93 9.57 -16.92
C ILE A 270 19.24 10.94 -16.31
N LEU A 271 20.33 11.59 -16.74
CA LEU A 271 20.69 12.95 -16.30
C LEU A 271 19.61 13.97 -16.63
N ARG A 272 19.00 13.89 -17.82
CA ARG A 272 17.88 14.76 -18.22
C ARG A 272 16.68 14.53 -17.29
N MET A 273 16.30 13.28 -17.04
CA MET A 273 15.20 12.94 -16.13
C MET A 273 15.47 13.49 -14.73
N ARG A 274 16.67 13.27 -14.19
CA ARG A 274 17.09 13.80 -12.88
C ARG A 274 17.01 15.33 -12.83
N LYS A 275 17.45 16.03 -13.87
CA LYS A 275 17.42 17.49 -13.95
C LYS A 275 15.99 18.04 -14.04
N MET A 276 15.10 17.35 -14.77
CA MET A 276 13.76 17.86 -15.10
C MET A 276 12.67 17.50 -14.09
N LEU A 277 12.81 16.43 -13.31
CA LEU A 277 11.76 15.99 -12.36
C LEU A 277 11.57 16.90 -11.12
N GLY A 278 12.32 17.99 -11.02
CA GLY A 278 12.14 19.08 -10.03
C GLY A 278 12.46 18.73 -8.58
N SER A 279 12.36 17.45 -8.19
CA SER A 279 12.75 16.95 -6.86
C SER A 279 13.57 15.66 -6.98
N ILE A 280 14.55 15.50 -6.06
CA ILE A 280 15.33 14.27 -5.96
C ILE A 280 14.41 13.08 -5.68
N GLN A 281 13.41 13.23 -4.81
CA GLN A 281 12.50 12.14 -4.46
C GLN A 281 11.67 11.65 -5.65
N SER A 282 11.24 12.55 -6.54
CA SER A 282 10.60 12.17 -7.79
C SER A 282 11.53 11.34 -8.67
N PHE A 283 12.82 11.69 -8.74
CA PHE A 283 13.81 10.91 -9.47
C PHE A 283 14.10 9.55 -8.80
N MET A 284 14.16 9.49 -7.46
CA MET A 284 14.34 8.23 -6.73
C MET A 284 13.21 7.24 -7.06
N ARG A 285 11.95 7.69 -7.08
CA ARG A 285 10.80 6.86 -7.45
C ARG A 285 10.76 6.53 -8.94
N GLU A 286 10.71 7.55 -9.79
CA GLU A 286 10.41 7.37 -11.23
C GLU A 286 11.61 6.89 -12.04
N GLY A 287 12.82 7.32 -11.67
CA GLY A 287 14.06 7.02 -12.37
C GLY A 287 14.82 5.83 -11.78
N LEU A 288 14.76 5.65 -10.46
CA LEU A 288 15.50 4.58 -9.76
C LEU A 288 14.62 3.50 -9.14
N GLY A 289 13.29 3.59 -9.23
CA GLY A 289 12.40 2.52 -8.76
C GLY A 289 12.44 2.33 -7.24
N ILE A 290 12.91 3.33 -6.50
CA ILE A 290 12.97 3.27 -5.05
C ILE A 290 11.59 3.59 -4.51
N TRP A 291 10.98 2.60 -3.85
CA TRP A 291 9.79 2.81 -3.05
C TRP A 291 10.15 3.69 -1.85
N ASP A 292 9.36 4.75 -1.64
CA ASP A 292 9.43 5.50 -0.39
C ASP A 292 9.16 4.50 0.76
N LYS A 293 9.92 4.60 1.86
CA LYS A 293 9.60 3.81 3.06
C LYS A 293 8.13 4.07 3.40
N ALA A 294 7.33 2.99 3.37
CA ALA A 294 5.88 3.00 3.27
C ALA A 294 5.23 4.21 3.93
N SER A 295 4.59 5.03 3.09
CA SER A 295 3.92 6.26 3.49
C SER A 295 2.58 6.38 2.76
N LYS A 296 1.68 5.39 2.95
CA LYS A 296 0.23 5.54 2.78
C LYS A 296 -0.49 4.50 3.64
N GLY A 297 -1.47 4.96 4.43
CA GLY A 297 -2.19 4.15 5.40
C GLY A 297 -1.27 3.41 6.36
N ARG A 298 -0.22 4.06 6.92
CA ARG A 298 0.60 3.41 7.95
C ARG A 298 -0.36 2.85 8.96
N LYS A 299 -0.40 1.51 9.05
CA LYS A 299 -0.81 0.83 10.26
C LYS A 299 -0.24 1.65 11.41
N ALA A 300 -1.11 2.06 12.33
CA ALA A 300 -0.73 2.90 13.45
C ALA A 300 0.53 2.32 14.10
N PHE A 301 0.54 0.99 14.23
CA PHE A 301 1.64 0.18 14.70
C PHE A 301 1.86 -1.04 13.78
N LEU A 302 3.10 -1.50 13.65
CA LEU A 302 3.34 -2.86 13.15
C LEU A 302 2.78 -3.88 14.14
N ALA A 303 2.11 -4.94 13.67
CA ALA A 303 1.52 -5.96 14.54
C ALA A 303 2.55 -6.53 15.53
N ALA A 304 3.73 -6.93 15.03
CA ALA A 304 4.82 -7.43 15.87
C ALA A 304 5.33 -6.40 16.91
N SER A 305 5.32 -5.10 16.57
CA SER A 305 5.70 -4.05 17.52
C SER A 305 4.67 -3.88 18.62
N TRP A 306 3.38 -4.04 18.31
CA TRP A 306 2.30 -4.03 19.30
C TRP A 306 2.34 -5.30 20.15
N ASP A 307 2.37 -6.49 19.53
CA ASP A 307 2.43 -7.78 20.22
C ASP A 307 3.57 -7.87 21.23
N ALA A 308 4.73 -7.31 20.88
CA ALA A 308 5.90 -7.27 21.76
C ALA A 308 5.73 -6.35 22.99
N ARG A 309 4.60 -5.64 23.13
CA ARG A 309 4.22 -4.80 24.28
C ARG A 309 3.15 -5.44 25.16
N ALA A 310 2.62 -6.62 24.79
CA ALA A 310 1.72 -7.37 25.65
C ALA A 310 2.46 -7.78 26.93
N ALA A 311 1.88 -7.47 28.08
CA ALA A 311 2.44 -7.82 29.39
C ALA A 311 1.33 -7.92 30.43
N GLU A 312 1.64 -8.59 31.54
CA GLU A 312 0.73 -8.64 32.70
C GLU A 312 0.46 -7.23 33.27
N PRO A 313 -0.76 -6.97 33.78
CA PRO A 313 -1.13 -5.68 34.33
C PRO A 313 -0.22 -5.21 35.46
N ILE A 314 0.11 -3.92 35.45
CA ILE A 314 0.74 -3.26 36.60
C ILE A 314 -0.36 -2.88 37.60
N THR A 315 -0.34 -3.45 38.81
CA THR A 315 -1.36 -3.20 39.83
C THR A 315 -1.07 -1.98 40.71
N ASP A 316 0.20 -1.61 40.83
CA ASP A 316 0.68 -0.53 41.70
C ASP A 316 1.22 0.65 40.89
N GLY A 317 0.63 1.83 41.11
CA GLY A 317 1.04 3.04 40.44
C GLY A 317 -0.03 4.12 40.42
N ILE A 318 0.25 5.16 39.64
CA ILE A 318 -0.64 6.30 39.48
C ILE A 318 -1.55 6.04 38.29
N VAL A 319 -2.87 6.14 38.51
CA VAL A 319 -3.89 5.84 37.50
C VAL A 319 -4.31 7.10 36.76
N SER A 320 -4.47 7.03 35.44
CA SER A 320 -5.15 8.02 34.62
C SER A 320 -6.21 7.33 33.75
N PHE A 321 -7.29 8.04 33.44
CA PHE A 321 -8.34 7.54 32.56
C PHE A 321 -8.45 8.40 31.32
N GLY A 322 -8.79 7.78 30.20
CA GLY A 322 -9.09 8.44 28.95
C GLY A 322 -10.49 8.07 28.50
N VAL A 323 -11.25 9.08 28.07
CA VAL A 323 -12.60 8.94 27.54
C VAL A 323 -12.64 9.57 26.16
N LYS A 324 -13.06 8.79 25.18
CA LYS A 324 -13.26 9.25 23.81
C LYS A 324 -14.72 9.08 23.41
N PHE A 325 -15.36 10.18 22.99
CA PHE A 325 -16.59 10.11 22.21
C PHE A 325 -16.27 10.11 20.72
N SER A 326 -16.91 9.22 19.96
CA SER A 326 -16.71 9.13 18.51
C SER A 326 -17.14 10.41 17.79
N ALA A 327 -16.60 10.64 16.60
CA ALA A 327 -16.84 11.88 15.85
C ALA A 327 -18.28 12.00 15.35
N ASP A 328 -18.92 10.87 15.04
CA ASP A 328 -20.32 10.75 14.66
C ASP A 328 -21.29 10.72 15.87
N GLY A 329 -20.75 10.59 17.08
CA GLY A 329 -21.53 10.50 18.32
C GLY A 329 -22.23 9.15 18.54
N ALA A 330 -21.88 8.11 17.78
CA ALA A 330 -22.48 6.79 17.91
C ALA A 330 -22.00 6.02 19.16
N GLU A 331 -20.76 6.23 19.60
CA GLU A 331 -20.14 5.41 20.65
C GLU A 331 -19.20 6.20 21.58
N VAL A 332 -18.88 5.57 22.70
CA VAL A 332 -17.91 6.05 23.69
C VAL A 332 -16.98 4.92 24.11
N GLY A 333 -15.69 5.24 24.22
CA GLY A 333 -14.64 4.36 24.72
C GLY A 333 -14.04 4.89 26.02
N LEU A 334 -13.80 3.98 26.96
CA LEU A 334 -13.09 4.21 28.20
C LEU A 334 -11.86 3.30 28.24
N SER A 335 -10.71 3.90 28.57
CA SER A 335 -9.44 3.19 28.76
C SER A 335 -8.70 3.72 29.98
N GLY A 336 -7.85 2.87 30.56
CA GLY A 336 -7.03 3.18 31.73
C GLY A 336 -5.55 3.20 31.39
N ALA A 337 -4.77 3.96 32.16
CA ALA A 337 -3.32 3.91 32.15
C ALA A 337 -2.77 3.94 33.58
N ILE A 338 -1.83 3.05 33.89
CA ILE A 338 -1.13 3.01 35.18
C ILE A 338 0.34 3.33 34.96
N LYS A 339 0.84 4.36 35.64
CA LYS A 339 2.25 4.73 35.66
C LYS A 339 2.90 4.19 36.93
N ALA A 340 3.78 3.21 36.78
CA ALA A 340 4.59 2.66 37.86
C ALA A 340 5.60 3.70 38.39
N ASP A 341 6.15 3.44 39.56
CA ASP A 341 7.15 4.32 40.20
C ASP A 341 8.46 4.42 39.38
N ASP A 342 8.81 3.36 38.64
CA ASP A 342 9.94 3.35 37.70
C ASP A 342 9.67 4.09 36.39
N GLY A 343 8.46 4.63 36.21
CA GLY A 343 8.07 5.43 35.06
C GLY A 343 7.49 4.64 33.88
N ARG A 344 7.48 3.30 33.93
CA ARG A 344 6.76 2.48 32.93
C ARG A 344 5.26 2.76 32.98
N ILE A 345 4.62 2.71 31.82
CA ILE A 345 3.18 2.91 31.70
C ILE A 345 2.54 1.67 31.09
N HIS A 346 1.49 1.18 31.73
CA HIS A 346 0.62 0.12 31.23
C HIS A 346 -0.73 0.72 30.82
N ILE A 347 -1.31 0.29 29.70
CA ILE A 347 -2.61 0.76 29.19
C ILE A 347 -3.58 -0.38 28.96
N GLU A 348 -4.86 -0.12 29.18
CA GLU A 348 -5.94 -1.10 29.00
C GLU A 348 -7.16 -0.46 28.37
N GLY A 349 -7.75 -1.13 27.39
CA GLY A 349 -9.13 -0.88 26.96
C GLY A 349 -10.09 -1.43 28.01
N ILE A 350 -10.92 -0.57 28.60
CA ILE A 350 -11.82 -0.99 29.70
C ILE A 350 -13.21 -1.31 29.15
N ARG A 351 -13.78 -0.40 28.36
CA ARG A 351 -15.13 -0.58 27.81
C ARG A 351 -15.39 0.33 26.62
N GLN A 352 -15.97 -0.24 25.57
CA GLN A 352 -16.63 0.47 24.49
C GLN A 352 -18.15 0.24 24.61
N ALA A 353 -18.95 1.27 24.40
CA ALA A 353 -20.41 1.16 24.41
C ALA A 353 -21.05 2.15 23.41
N PRO A 354 -22.19 1.80 22.81
CA PRO A 354 -22.96 2.73 22.01
C PRO A 354 -23.57 3.81 22.91
N MET A 355 -23.72 5.03 22.40
CA MET A 355 -24.29 6.15 23.15
C MET A 355 -25.78 5.95 23.48
N THR A 356 -26.46 5.03 22.78
CA THR A 356 -27.85 4.62 23.07
C THR A 356 -28.01 3.96 24.44
N ASP A 357 -26.96 3.37 24.99
CA ASP A 357 -26.99 2.71 26.32
C ASP A 357 -26.92 3.74 27.46
N GLY A 358 -26.73 5.02 27.13
CA GLY A 358 -26.45 6.07 28.08
C GLY A 358 -25.02 5.99 28.65
N THR A 359 -24.67 6.99 29.45
CA THR A 359 -23.31 7.17 29.98
C THR A 359 -23.22 7.12 31.51
N GLN A 360 -24.30 6.72 32.20
CA GLN A 360 -24.31 6.64 33.67
C GLN A 360 -23.24 5.67 34.20
N TRP A 361 -23.09 4.51 33.56
CA TRP A 361 -22.05 3.53 33.90
C TRP A 361 -20.63 4.14 33.87
N LEU A 362 -20.39 5.08 32.97
CA LEU A 362 -19.11 5.76 32.81
C LEU A 362 -18.89 6.76 33.94
N VAL A 363 -19.93 7.48 34.34
CA VAL A 363 -19.90 8.38 35.51
C VAL A 363 -19.60 7.56 36.77
N ASP A 364 -20.35 6.49 37.01
CA ASP A 364 -20.21 5.64 38.20
C ASP A 364 -18.79 5.06 38.29
N PHE A 365 -18.28 4.52 37.17
CA PHE A 365 -16.93 3.96 37.10
C PHE A 365 -15.85 4.98 37.49
N LEU A 366 -15.95 6.21 36.96
CA LEU A 366 -14.97 7.27 37.19
C LEU A 366 -15.09 7.86 38.61
N VAL A 367 -16.31 8.00 39.13
CA VAL A 367 -16.57 8.54 40.47
C VAL A 367 -16.04 7.61 41.55
N GLU A 368 -16.24 6.29 41.41
CA GLU A 368 -15.70 5.28 42.32
C GLU A 368 -14.16 5.34 42.40
N ARG A 369 -13.49 5.79 41.34
CA ARG A 369 -12.02 5.79 41.20
C ARG A 369 -11.40 7.20 41.27
N LYS A 370 -12.19 8.25 41.51
CA LYS A 370 -11.75 9.66 41.42
C LYS A 370 -10.59 10.03 42.36
N ASP A 371 -10.52 9.39 43.52
CA ASP A 371 -9.48 9.67 44.52
C ASP A 371 -8.12 9.07 44.14
N ARG A 372 -8.12 8.01 43.32
CA ARG A 372 -6.91 7.36 42.78
C ARG A 372 -6.48 7.90 41.42
N ALA A 373 -7.39 8.56 40.68
CA ALA A 373 -7.13 9.07 39.35
C ALA A 373 -6.27 10.36 39.37
N ALA A 374 -5.06 10.34 38.85
CA ALA A 374 -4.26 11.54 38.63
C ALA A 374 -4.86 12.47 37.59
N GLN A 375 -5.47 11.92 36.53
CA GLN A 375 -6.17 12.69 35.51
C GLN A 375 -7.27 11.85 34.84
N ILE A 376 -8.36 12.51 34.45
CA ILE A 376 -9.43 11.97 33.61
C ILE A 376 -9.46 12.87 32.36
N VAL A 377 -8.95 12.35 31.25
CA VAL A 377 -8.83 13.08 29.98
C VAL A 377 -10.04 12.76 29.10
N ILE A 378 -10.80 13.78 28.71
CA ILE A 378 -12.09 13.62 28.01
C ILE A 378 -12.04 14.38 26.69
N ASP A 379 -12.13 13.67 25.57
CA ASP A 379 -12.12 14.24 24.21
C ASP A 379 -13.32 13.76 23.37
N GLY A 380 -13.69 14.56 22.37
CA GLY A 380 -14.81 14.31 21.45
C GLY A 380 -15.77 15.50 21.36
N LYS A 381 -16.76 15.42 20.47
CA LYS A 381 -17.70 16.54 20.23
C LYS A 381 -18.98 16.46 21.04
N SER A 382 -19.62 15.29 21.11
CA SER A 382 -21.05 15.22 21.49
C SER A 382 -21.30 14.94 22.98
N GLY A 383 -20.43 14.18 23.66
CA GLY A 383 -20.64 13.76 25.06
C GLY A 383 -19.83 14.48 26.14
N VAL A 384 -18.87 15.32 25.74
CA VAL A 384 -17.88 15.91 26.67
C VAL A 384 -18.53 16.81 27.72
N GLY A 385 -19.35 17.76 27.29
CA GLY A 385 -19.99 18.72 28.20
C GLY A 385 -20.89 18.04 29.23
N TYR A 386 -21.64 17.03 28.80
CA TYR A 386 -22.49 16.22 29.68
C TYR A 386 -21.67 15.50 30.75
N LEU A 387 -20.65 14.73 30.33
CA LEU A 387 -19.83 13.96 31.26
C LEU A 387 -19.08 14.87 32.24
N VAL A 388 -18.51 15.98 31.76
CA VAL A 388 -17.81 16.95 32.62
C VAL A 388 -18.75 17.52 33.69
N ASN A 389 -19.99 17.87 33.33
CA ASN A 389 -20.96 18.39 34.27
C ASN A 389 -21.41 17.33 35.29
N ALA A 390 -21.64 16.09 34.85
CA ALA A 390 -21.98 14.97 35.73
C ALA A 390 -20.87 14.68 36.76
N LEU A 391 -19.60 14.60 36.30
CA LEU A 391 -18.46 14.39 37.21
C LEU A 391 -18.29 15.54 38.22
N ARG A 392 -18.55 16.78 37.80
CA ARG A 392 -18.52 17.95 38.71
C ARG A 392 -19.63 17.90 39.74
N ALA A 393 -20.84 17.48 39.36
CA ALA A 393 -21.95 17.29 40.30
C ALA A 393 -21.59 16.25 41.37
N GLU A 394 -20.87 15.20 40.98
CA GLU A 394 -20.31 14.16 41.86
C GLU A 394 -19.01 14.58 42.59
N ARG A 395 -18.70 15.88 42.58
CA ARG A 395 -17.55 16.50 43.28
C ARG A 395 -16.19 15.95 42.85
N VAL A 396 -16.05 15.49 41.62
CA VAL A 396 -14.74 15.18 41.04
C VAL A 396 -13.96 16.50 40.88
N GLY A 397 -12.75 16.54 41.43
CA GLY A 397 -11.95 17.77 41.48
C GLY A 397 -11.64 18.32 40.08
N ALA A 398 -11.80 19.63 39.88
CA ALA A 398 -11.56 20.27 38.58
C ALA A 398 -10.13 20.06 38.03
N LYS A 399 -9.14 19.86 38.90
CA LYS A 399 -7.75 19.56 38.52
C LYS A 399 -7.54 18.11 38.04
N VAL A 400 -8.49 17.22 38.29
CA VAL A 400 -8.47 15.83 37.83
C VAL A 400 -9.05 15.74 36.42
N ILE A 401 -10.07 16.53 36.10
CA ILE A 401 -10.71 16.53 34.78
C ILE A 401 -9.90 17.39 33.80
N LEU A 402 -9.48 16.81 32.69
CA LEU A 402 -8.84 17.51 31.58
C LEU A 402 -9.66 17.33 30.30
N VAL A 403 -10.07 18.43 29.68
CA VAL A 403 -10.53 18.44 28.28
C VAL A 403 -9.37 18.98 27.44
N PRO A 404 -8.71 18.13 26.63
CA PRO A 404 -7.50 18.53 25.93
C PRO A 404 -7.79 19.47 24.76
N THR A 405 -6.84 20.34 24.43
CA THR A 405 -6.84 21.08 23.16
C THR A 405 -6.47 20.17 22.00
N LEU A 406 -6.74 20.59 20.76
CA LEU A 406 -6.32 19.84 19.57
C LEU A 406 -4.82 19.56 19.55
N ASP A 407 -3.99 20.53 19.93
CA ASP A 407 -2.54 20.37 19.99
C ASP A 407 -2.11 19.34 21.05
N GLN A 408 -2.80 19.29 22.19
CA GLN A 408 -2.58 18.25 23.20
C GLN A 408 -2.98 16.87 22.67
N VAL A 409 -4.10 16.76 21.96
CA VAL A 409 -4.52 15.51 21.32
C VAL A 409 -3.46 15.03 20.32
N ILE A 410 -2.98 15.90 19.41
CA ILE A 410 -1.91 15.59 18.45
C ILE A 410 -0.63 15.15 19.19
N THR A 411 -0.30 15.83 20.28
CA THR A 411 0.85 15.50 21.12
C THR A 411 0.72 14.11 21.73
N TYR A 412 -0.44 13.75 22.28
CA TYR A 412 -0.68 12.43 22.89
C TYR A 412 -0.59 11.30 21.86
N HIS A 413 -1.12 11.50 20.66
CA HIS A 413 -0.96 10.56 19.54
C HIS A 413 0.51 10.35 19.19
N SER A 414 1.30 11.43 19.13
CA SER A 414 2.74 11.34 18.88
C SER A 414 3.50 10.63 20.01
N MET A 415 3.08 10.84 21.26
CA MET A 415 3.70 10.21 22.43
C MET A 415 3.47 8.71 22.47
N ILE A 416 2.24 8.23 22.25
CA ILE A 416 1.94 6.79 22.29
C ILE A 416 2.54 6.07 21.07
N ASP A 417 2.55 6.70 19.90
CA ASP A 417 3.20 6.21 18.69
C ASP A 417 4.69 5.87 18.92
N ARG A 418 5.39 6.83 19.52
CA ARG A 418 6.78 6.67 19.91
C ARG A 418 6.95 5.62 21.00
N ALA A 419 6.07 5.59 21.99
CA ALA A 419 6.17 4.68 23.12
C ALA A 419 6.06 3.21 22.72
N VAL A 420 5.13 2.88 21.82
CA VAL A 420 4.99 1.53 21.26
C VAL A 420 6.27 1.15 20.51
N THR A 421 6.76 2.05 19.66
CA THR A 421 7.98 1.85 18.87
C THR A 421 9.23 1.65 19.74
N GLN A 422 9.34 2.38 20.85
CA GLN A 422 10.51 2.38 21.74
C GLN A 422 10.42 1.37 22.88
N GLY A 423 9.29 0.68 23.06
CA GLY A 423 9.09 -0.24 24.17
C GLY A 423 8.85 0.45 25.52
N GLU A 424 8.33 1.69 25.52
CA GLU A 424 8.07 2.47 26.74
C GLU A 424 6.66 2.28 27.31
N VAL A 425 5.81 1.51 26.63
CA VAL A 425 4.42 1.24 27.03
C VAL A 425 4.13 -0.25 26.95
N THR A 426 3.27 -0.75 27.84
CA THR A 426 2.75 -2.13 27.79
C THR A 426 1.23 -2.12 27.75
N HIS A 427 0.61 -3.19 27.26
CA HIS A 427 -0.85 -3.37 27.27
C HIS A 427 -1.24 -4.78 27.70
N SER A 428 -2.52 -4.96 28.07
CA SER A 428 -3.07 -6.20 28.61
C SER A 428 -3.16 -7.36 27.60
N GLY A 429 -3.05 -7.09 26.30
CA GLY A 429 -3.29 -8.08 25.25
C GLY A 429 -4.77 -8.48 25.08
N ASP A 430 -5.70 -7.65 25.56
CA ASP A 430 -7.13 -7.86 25.36
C ASP A 430 -7.48 -7.97 23.86
N PRO A 431 -8.22 -9.00 23.41
CA PRO A 431 -8.47 -9.24 21.99
C PRO A 431 -9.16 -8.09 21.25
N ASP A 432 -10.14 -7.43 21.87
CA ASP A 432 -10.89 -6.35 21.23
C ASP A 432 -10.02 -5.10 21.12
N PHE A 433 -9.25 -4.80 22.17
CA PHE A 433 -8.29 -3.70 22.15
C PHE A 433 -7.17 -3.92 21.12
N ASP A 434 -6.64 -5.15 21.05
CA ASP A 434 -5.63 -5.56 20.09
C ASP A 434 -6.13 -5.46 18.65
N ALA A 435 -7.37 -5.89 18.39
CA ALA A 435 -7.98 -5.80 17.07
C ALA A 435 -8.05 -4.34 16.58
N GLN A 436 -8.45 -3.40 17.45
CA GLN A 436 -8.46 -1.97 17.12
C GLN A 436 -7.05 -1.44 16.88
N ALA A 437 -6.08 -1.74 17.75
CA ALA A 437 -4.71 -1.25 17.61
C ALA A 437 -4.02 -1.77 16.33
N LYS A 438 -4.19 -3.05 16.00
CA LYS A 438 -3.59 -3.72 14.82
C LYS A 438 -4.29 -3.36 13.52
N SER A 439 -5.57 -2.99 13.56
CA SER A 439 -6.31 -2.55 12.37
C SER A 439 -6.12 -1.07 12.07
N ALA A 440 -5.95 -0.24 13.10
CA ALA A 440 -5.89 1.22 13.01
C ALA A 440 -4.88 1.73 11.99
N VAL A 441 -5.26 2.80 11.29
CA VAL A 441 -4.39 3.57 10.40
C VAL A 441 -4.23 5.00 10.91
N ARG A 442 -3.18 5.69 10.44
CA ARG A 442 -3.01 7.12 10.72
C ARG A 442 -3.87 7.96 9.78
N ARG A 443 -4.73 8.81 10.35
CA ARG A 443 -5.36 9.92 9.63
C ARG A 443 -4.65 11.23 9.89
N LYS A 444 -4.61 12.10 8.90
CA LYS A 444 -4.04 13.44 9.04
C LYS A 444 -4.98 14.34 9.86
N ILE A 445 -4.42 15.14 10.76
CA ILE A 445 -5.11 16.20 11.49
C ILE A 445 -4.50 17.56 11.11
N GLY A 446 -5.31 18.41 10.49
CA GLY A 446 -4.88 19.74 10.04
C GLY A 446 -3.79 19.70 8.95
N SER A 447 -3.10 20.83 8.74
CA SER A 447 -2.04 20.97 7.74
C SER A 447 -0.62 20.88 8.31
N ASN A 448 -0.44 21.03 9.63
CA ASN A 448 0.86 21.15 10.30
C ASN A 448 1.51 19.81 10.70
N GLY A 449 1.16 18.71 10.01
CA GLY A 449 1.75 17.39 10.27
C GLY A 449 1.18 16.64 11.49
N GLY A 450 0.08 17.10 12.08
CA GLY A 450 -0.64 16.35 13.11
C GLY A 450 -1.31 15.10 12.54
N PHE A 451 -1.50 14.08 13.39
CA PHE A 451 -2.19 12.86 13.02
C PHE A 451 -3.03 12.31 14.19
N GLY A 452 -3.99 11.46 13.83
CA GLY A 452 -4.82 10.69 14.75
C GLY A 452 -5.03 9.27 14.25
N TRP A 453 -5.83 8.48 14.97
CA TRP A 453 -6.22 7.14 14.54
C TRP A 453 -7.51 7.17 13.71
N GLU A 454 -7.65 6.19 12.83
CA GLU A 454 -8.83 5.96 12.01
C GLU A 454 -8.99 4.46 11.77
N ALA A 455 -10.24 3.98 11.77
CA ALA A 455 -10.55 2.62 11.39
C ALA A 455 -10.44 2.48 9.86
N PRO A 456 -9.90 1.37 9.33
CA PRO A 456 -9.74 1.19 7.89
C PRO A 456 -11.08 0.95 7.16
N THR A 457 -12.12 0.54 7.89
CA THR A 457 -13.47 0.25 7.38
C THR A 457 -14.50 1.12 8.07
N GLU A 458 -15.61 1.43 7.40
CA GLU A 458 -16.69 2.23 7.97
C GLU A 458 -17.34 1.57 9.21
N ASP A 459 -17.42 0.23 9.23
CA ASP A 459 -17.95 -0.54 10.37
C ASP A 459 -16.89 -0.80 11.48
N GLY A 460 -15.65 -0.36 11.27
CA GLY A 460 -14.56 -0.55 12.23
C GLY A 460 -14.51 0.55 13.28
N SER A 461 -13.93 0.26 14.44
CA SER A 461 -13.73 1.25 15.51
C SER A 461 -12.27 1.33 15.94
N VAL A 462 -11.86 2.53 16.36
CA VAL A 462 -10.57 2.79 17.04
C VAL A 462 -10.79 3.46 18.40
N ILE A 463 -12.01 3.39 18.95
CA ILE A 463 -12.42 4.17 20.13
C ILE A 463 -11.66 3.77 21.40
N LEU A 464 -11.31 2.49 21.57
CA LEU A 464 -10.49 2.02 22.68
C LEU A 464 -9.04 2.51 22.51
N LEU A 465 -8.51 2.51 21.29
CA LEU A 465 -7.18 3.05 20.99
C LEU A 465 -7.10 4.57 21.21
N ASP A 466 -8.09 5.32 20.75
CA ASP A 466 -8.18 6.76 20.97
C ASP A 466 -8.27 7.08 22.47
N SER A 467 -9.16 6.40 23.21
CA SER A 467 -9.28 6.60 24.65
C SER A 467 -8.01 6.17 25.42
N ALA A 468 -7.34 5.10 25.01
CA ALA A 468 -6.07 4.68 25.60
C ALA A 468 -4.94 5.68 25.32
N THR A 469 -4.94 6.31 24.14
CA THR A 469 -4.03 7.41 23.79
C THR A 469 -4.20 8.60 24.74
N LEU A 470 -5.44 8.94 25.10
CA LEU A 470 -5.74 10.00 26.07
C LEU A 470 -5.28 9.61 27.49
N ALA A 471 -5.56 8.38 27.92
CA ALA A 471 -5.14 7.86 29.22
C ALA A 471 -3.60 7.89 29.36
N TYR A 472 -2.89 7.43 28.34
CA TYR A 472 -1.42 7.45 28.26
C TYR A 472 -0.89 8.89 28.32
N GLY A 473 -1.47 9.80 27.53
CA GLY A 473 -1.11 11.23 27.56
C GLY A 473 -1.26 11.85 28.95
N GLY A 474 -2.36 11.54 29.65
CA GLY A 474 -2.59 11.98 31.01
C GLY A 474 -1.59 11.38 32.01
N ALA A 475 -1.28 10.08 31.90
CA ALA A 475 -0.27 9.42 32.75
C ALA A 475 1.15 9.97 32.52
N LYS A 476 1.51 10.28 31.26
CA LYS A 476 2.84 10.81 30.92
C LYS A 476 3.03 12.25 31.39
N THR A 477 1.99 13.09 31.30
CA THR A 477 2.09 14.54 31.52
C THR A 477 1.62 15.03 32.88
N SER A 478 0.74 14.29 33.56
CA SER A 478 0.24 14.70 34.88
C SER A 478 1.35 14.68 35.93
N LYS A 479 1.42 15.76 36.72
CA LYS A 479 2.30 15.87 37.90
C LYS A 479 1.59 15.49 39.20
N ARG A 480 0.28 15.20 39.15
CA ARG A 480 -0.53 14.89 40.34
C ARG A 480 -0.18 13.49 40.84
N ARG A 481 0.13 13.38 42.14
CA ARG A 481 0.25 12.10 42.85
C ARG A 481 -0.86 12.00 43.90
N PRO A 482 -1.98 11.32 43.60
CA PRO A 482 -3.04 11.13 44.58
C PRO A 482 -2.50 10.48 45.86
N GLY A 483 -2.97 10.95 47.03
CA GLY A 483 -2.52 10.44 48.33
C GLY A 483 -1.14 10.91 48.82
N ARG A 484 -0.34 11.62 48.00
CA ARG A 484 0.96 12.17 48.44
C ARG A 484 0.76 13.29 49.46
N LYS A 485 1.11 13.04 50.72
CA LYS A 485 1.31 14.11 51.72
C LYS A 485 2.53 14.92 51.29
N GLN A 486 2.41 16.24 51.17
CA GLN A 486 3.58 17.12 51.03
C GLN A 486 4.42 16.95 52.30
N SER A 487 5.62 16.36 52.18
CA SER A 487 6.61 16.51 53.24
C SER A 487 7.17 17.92 53.12
N PHE A 488 6.86 18.75 54.10
CA PHE A 488 7.47 20.06 54.24
C PHE A 488 8.92 19.83 54.67
N LEU A 489 9.84 19.96 53.72
CA LEU A 489 11.18 20.46 53.99
C LEU A 489 11.21 21.90 53.49
#